data_AF-A0A3L7WSW3-F1
#
_entry.id   AF-A0A3L7WSW3-F1
#
_cell.length_a   1.000
_cell.length_b   1.000
_cell.length_c   1.000
_cell.angle_alpha   90.00
_cell.angle_beta   90.00
_cell.angle_gamma   90.00
#
_symmetry.space_group_name_H-M   'P 1'
#
loop_
_entity.id
_entity.type
_entity.pdbx_description
1 polymer ?
#
loop_
_entity_poly.entity_id
_entity_poly.type
_entity_poly.pdbx_seq_one_letter_code
_entity_poly.pdbx_strand_id
1 'polypeptide(L)'
;MSLFFVHSNAVQYSVFASIRCTMLLLLVRHGETAYNAVGRYQGHVQIELNELGQFQAVRVCQRLAQRSIQAIYSSDLVRCLQTIQPLITAVGLPLTVDQRLREIDVGLWEHLTIPEISATYPGNYAAYKQNPGATVHVGGESYTHLQQRAVAAIQDMIGLHGPDDTVVVCTHGGTIRAIACWLLALDVNHYNKMWIDNCALTTLRIKDGHIRLVSLNDNAHAEVAFVAPGRDVPPTAQGTIA
;
A
#
# COMPACT_ATOMS: atom_id res chain seq x y z
N MET A 1 -53.24 -37.70 39.99
CA MET A 1 -52.79 -36.31 40.27
C MET A 1 -51.38 -36.18 39.73
N SER A 2 -51.24 -35.44 38.62
CA SER A 2 -49.99 -35.27 37.88
C SER A 2 -48.99 -34.42 38.67
N LEU A 3 -47.77 -34.92 38.86
CA LEU A 3 -46.61 -34.11 39.27
C LEU A 3 -46.01 -33.45 38.03
N PHE A 4 -45.97 -32.12 38.02
CA PHE A 4 -45.19 -31.33 37.06
C PHE A 4 -43.70 -31.43 37.41
N PHE A 5 -42.89 -31.99 36.51
CA PHE A 5 -41.44 -31.82 36.52
C PHE A 5 -41.09 -30.59 35.67
N VAL A 6 -40.68 -29.50 36.32
CA VAL A 6 -40.06 -28.36 35.62
C VAL A 6 -38.60 -28.74 35.36
N HIS A 7 -38.30 -29.14 34.12
CA HIS A 7 -36.91 -29.28 33.68
C HIS A 7 -36.36 -27.88 33.37
N SER A 8 -35.42 -27.43 34.20
CA SER A 8 -34.60 -26.26 33.95
C SER A 8 -33.67 -26.53 32.77
N ASN A 9 -34.00 -25.98 31.60
CA ASN A 9 -33.08 -25.93 30.47
C ASN A 9 -32.05 -24.82 30.74
N ALA A 10 -31.01 -25.15 31.52
CA ALA A 10 -29.78 -24.38 31.52
C ALA A 10 -29.10 -24.59 30.17
N VAL A 11 -29.37 -23.69 29.22
CA VAL A 11 -28.55 -23.52 28.03
C VAL A 11 -27.16 -23.10 28.52
N GLN A 12 -26.22 -24.05 28.53
CA GLN A 12 -24.80 -23.74 28.64
C GLN A 12 -24.43 -22.90 27.42
N TYR A 13 -24.49 -21.58 27.56
CA TYR A 13 -23.73 -20.68 26.72
C TYR A 13 -22.27 -20.99 26.97
N SER A 14 -21.65 -21.79 26.10
CA SER A 14 -20.21 -21.99 26.14
C SER A 14 -19.55 -20.64 25.95
N VAL A 15 -19.03 -20.11 27.05
CA VAL A 15 -18.16 -18.94 27.12
C VAL A 15 -16.80 -19.34 26.53
N PHE A 16 -16.76 -19.56 25.22
CA PHE A 16 -15.56 -19.29 24.46
C PHE A 16 -15.85 -18.00 23.72
N ALA A 17 -15.49 -16.89 24.37
CA ALA A 17 -15.27 -15.65 23.65
C ALA A 17 -14.45 -16.02 22.41
N SER A 18 -15.03 -15.83 21.22
CA SER A 18 -14.28 -15.79 19.98
C SER A 18 -13.14 -14.81 20.23
N ILE A 19 -11.95 -15.35 20.49
CA ILE A 19 -10.72 -14.61 20.23
C ILE A 19 -10.90 -14.21 18.77
N ARG A 20 -11.04 -12.90 18.55
CA ARG A 20 -11.42 -12.37 17.25
C ARG A 20 -10.22 -12.55 16.34
N CYS A 21 -10.07 -13.74 15.78
CA CYS A 21 -9.02 -14.01 14.83
C CYS A 21 -9.29 -13.17 13.58
N THR A 22 -8.42 -12.18 13.36
CA THR A 22 -8.48 -11.35 12.14
C THR A 22 -7.09 -11.12 11.59
N MET A 23 -6.87 -11.54 10.36
CA MET A 23 -5.62 -11.33 9.64
C MET A 23 -5.48 -9.83 9.34
N LEU A 24 -4.25 -9.33 9.46
CA LEU A 24 -3.89 -7.98 9.05
C LEU A 24 -3.00 -8.04 7.82
N LEU A 25 -3.39 -7.32 6.76
CA LEU A 25 -2.55 -7.10 5.59
C LEU A 25 -2.15 -5.63 5.55
N LEU A 26 -0.85 -5.36 5.69
CA LEU A 26 -0.27 -4.03 5.80
C LEU A 26 0.44 -3.69 4.49
N LEU A 27 -0.19 -2.86 3.66
CA LEU A 27 0.40 -2.37 2.42
C LEU A 27 1.27 -1.15 2.71
N VAL A 28 2.49 -1.16 2.19
CA VAL A 28 3.48 -0.09 2.34
C VAL A 28 3.81 0.47 0.97
N ARG A 29 3.65 1.77 0.75
CA ARG A 29 4.24 2.42 -0.44
C ARG A 29 5.75 2.56 -0.24
N HIS A 30 6.55 2.33 -1.28
CA HIS A 30 7.99 2.58 -1.22
C HIS A 30 8.34 4.02 -0.75
N GLY A 31 9.53 4.19 -0.19
CA GLY A 31 10.10 5.49 0.17
C GLY A 31 10.34 6.41 -1.02
N GLU A 32 10.60 7.69 -0.76
CA GLU A 32 10.83 8.67 -1.80
C GLU A 32 12.05 8.33 -2.69
N THR A 33 11.92 8.60 -3.98
CA THR A 33 13.01 8.55 -4.97
C THR A 33 13.22 9.93 -5.58
N ALA A 34 14.34 10.14 -6.29
CA ALA A 34 14.59 11.39 -6.99
C ALA A 34 13.48 11.75 -8.00
N TYR A 35 12.75 10.78 -8.55
CA TYR A 35 11.65 11.02 -9.48
C TYR A 35 10.38 11.47 -8.77
N ASN A 36 10.13 10.98 -7.55
CA ASN A 36 9.01 11.48 -6.74
C ASN A 36 9.17 12.97 -6.43
N ALA A 37 10.37 13.38 -6.02
CA ALA A 37 10.67 14.76 -5.64
C ALA A 37 10.37 15.80 -6.74
N VAL A 38 10.38 15.38 -8.02
CA VAL A 38 10.16 16.25 -9.19
C VAL A 38 8.93 15.86 -10.01
N GLY A 39 8.09 14.94 -9.54
CA GLY A 39 6.86 14.53 -10.24
C GLY A 39 7.12 13.82 -11.58
N ARG A 40 8.20 13.06 -11.69
CA ARG A 40 8.58 12.28 -12.89
C ARG A 40 8.02 10.85 -12.80
N TYR A 41 7.49 10.36 -13.92
CA TYR A 41 6.91 9.03 -14.01
C TYR A 41 8.01 7.96 -13.92
N GLN A 42 7.82 7.01 -13.00
CA GLN A 42 8.81 5.96 -12.72
C GLN A 42 8.51 4.65 -13.44
N GLY A 43 7.25 4.22 -13.50
CA GLY A 43 6.91 2.90 -14.05
C GLY A 43 7.75 1.80 -13.41
N HIS A 44 8.42 1.02 -14.25
CA HIS A 44 9.28 -0.11 -13.89
C HIS A 44 10.77 0.26 -13.87
N VAL A 45 11.11 1.54 -14.04
CA VAL A 45 12.49 2.04 -13.91
C VAL A 45 13.10 1.60 -12.57
N GLN A 46 14.33 1.07 -12.65
CA GLN A 46 15.15 0.71 -11.50
C GLN A 46 15.80 1.95 -10.91
N ILE A 47 15.03 2.70 -10.12
CA ILE A 47 15.49 3.89 -9.40
C ILE A 47 15.48 3.64 -7.90
N GLU A 48 16.58 4.00 -7.25
CA GLU A 48 16.81 3.82 -5.82
C GLU A 48 16.09 4.89 -4.98
N LEU A 49 15.98 4.62 -3.68
CA LEU A 49 15.55 5.59 -2.69
C LEU A 49 16.58 6.73 -2.57
N ASN A 50 16.08 7.96 -2.45
CA ASN A 50 16.92 9.08 -2.04
C ASN A 50 17.11 9.09 -0.50
N GLU A 51 17.88 10.04 0.02
CA GLU A 51 18.16 10.14 1.47
C GLU A 51 16.87 10.23 2.32
N LEU A 52 15.88 11.02 1.87
CA LEU A 52 14.60 11.12 2.56
C LEU A 52 13.85 9.78 2.51
N GLY A 53 13.86 9.09 1.38
CA GLY A 53 13.25 7.77 1.22
C GLY A 53 13.88 6.71 2.11
N GLN A 54 15.20 6.74 2.27
CA GLN A 54 15.91 5.85 3.20
C GLN A 54 15.53 6.13 4.65
N PHE A 55 15.44 7.40 5.04
CA PHE A 55 14.94 7.79 6.36
C PHE A 55 13.50 7.32 6.58
N GLN A 56 12.59 7.59 5.64
CA GLN A 56 11.20 7.15 5.68
C GLN A 56 11.10 5.62 5.83
N ALA A 57 11.90 4.86 5.07
CA ALA A 57 11.97 3.40 5.12
C ALA A 57 12.33 2.90 6.53
N VAL A 58 13.33 3.50 7.17
CA VAL A 58 13.68 3.16 8.56
C VAL A 58 12.50 3.40 9.50
N ARG A 59 11.80 4.54 9.38
CA ARG A 59 10.69 4.90 10.26
C ARG A 59 9.50 3.95 10.12
N VAL A 60 9.09 3.63 8.89
CA VAL A 60 7.99 2.69 8.68
C VAL A 60 8.35 1.29 9.16
N CYS A 61 9.59 0.84 8.93
CA CYS A 61 10.05 -0.47 9.38
C CYS A 61 10.13 -0.56 10.91
N GLN A 62 10.57 0.50 11.60
CA GLN A 62 10.55 0.58 13.06
C GLN A 62 9.12 0.44 13.61
N ARG A 63 8.14 1.08 12.97
CA ARG A 63 6.73 0.94 13.36
C ARG A 63 6.21 -0.47 13.12
N LEU A 64 6.55 -1.07 11.97
CA LEU A 64 6.11 -2.41 11.61
C LEU A 64 6.71 -3.49 12.52
N ALA A 65 7.98 -3.35 12.91
CA ALA A 65 8.69 -4.27 13.79
C ALA A 65 8.10 -4.38 15.22
N GLN A 66 7.18 -3.48 15.60
CA GLN A 66 6.42 -3.56 16.86
C GLN A 66 5.29 -4.60 16.81
N ARG A 67 5.06 -5.24 15.66
CA ARG A 67 4.03 -6.27 15.46
C ARG A 67 4.67 -7.64 15.31
N SER A 68 3.94 -8.68 15.70
CA SER A 68 4.28 -10.05 15.32
C SER A 68 3.92 -10.25 13.85
N ILE A 69 4.92 -10.21 12.98
CA ILE A 69 4.78 -10.37 11.52
C ILE A 69 5.03 -11.84 11.16
N GLN A 70 4.24 -12.39 10.25
CA GLN A 70 4.36 -13.77 9.78
C GLN A 70 4.97 -13.85 8.39
N ALA A 71 4.75 -12.85 7.54
CA ALA A 71 5.31 -12.82 6.19
C ALA A 71 5.56 -11.41 5.66
N ILE A 72 6.54 -11.30 4.78
CA ILE A 72 6.91 -10.08 4.06
C ILE A 72 6.90 -10.36 2.57
N TYR A 73 6.13 -9.57 1.83
CA TYR A 73 6.09 -9.55 0.37
C TYR A 73 6.56 -8.20 -0.15
N SER A 74 7.16 -8.19 -1.34
CA SER A 74 7.53 -6.95 -2.00
C SER A 74 7.41 -7.06 -3.52
N SER A 75 7.12 -5.93 -4.16
CA SER A 75 7.53 -5.72 -5.55
C SER A 75 9.05 -5.89 -5.67
N ASP A 76 9.49 -6.41 -6.80
CA ASP A 76 10.90 -6.59 -7.17
C ASP A 76 11.63 -5.31 -7.58
N LEU A 77 10.93 -4.17 -7.69
CA LEU A 77 11.58 -2.90 -8.03
C LEU A 77 12.43 -2.42 -6.87
N VAL A 78 13.65 -1.97 -7.17
CA VAL A 78 14.71 -1.70 -6.18
C VAL A 78 14.26 -0.78 -5.04
N ARG A 79 13.46 0.25 -5.33
CA ARG A 79 12.87 1.14 -4.30
C ARG A 79 12.00 0.42 -3.27
N CYS A 80 11.24 -0.61 -3.65
CA CYS A 80 10.46 -1.41 -2.69
C CYS A 80 11.38 -2.32 -1.86
N LEU A 81 12.34 -2.97 -2.51
CA LEU A 81 13.33 -3.82 -1.84
C LEU A 81 14.13 -3.03 -0.79
N GLN A 82 14.64 -1.85 -1.15
CA GLN A 82 15.32 -0.94 -0.24
C GLN A 82 14.40 -0.43 0.87
N THR A 83 13.10 -0.21 0.60
CA THR A 83 12.15 0.24 1.62
C THR A 83 11.95 -0.80 2.71
N ILE A 84 11.85 -2.08 2.33
CA ILE A 84 11.50 -3.16 3.27
C ILE A 84 12.73 -3.85 3.90
N GLN A 85 13.92 -3.61 3.36
CA GLN A 85 15.17 -4.20 3.87
C GLN A 85 15.40 -3.99 5.38
N PRO A 86 15.14 -2.81 5.98
CA PRO A 86 15.32 -2.63 7.41
C PRO A 86 14.38 -3.53 8.24
N LEU A 87 13.17 -3.80 7.75
CA LEU A 87 12.22 -4.69 8.43
C LEU A 87 12.73 -6.13 8.40
N ILE A 88 13.18 -6.62 7.24
CA ILE A 88 13.74 -7.97 7.05
C ILE A 88 14.84 -8.21 8.08
N THR A 89 15.78 -7.27 8.19
CA THR A 89 16.88 -7.35 9.16
C THR A 89 16.38 -7.36 10.61
N ALA A 90 15.35 -6.56 10.93
CA ALA A 90 14.83 -6.43 12.28
C ALA A 90 14.05 -7.68 12.76
N VAL A 91 13.30 -8.35 11.88
CA VAL A 91 12.44 -9.48 12.26
C VAL A 91 13.00 -10.85 11.84
N GLY A 92 14.02 -10.90 11.00
CA GLY A 92 14.69 -12.14 10.59
C GLY A 92 13.85 -13.05 9.68
N LEU A 93 12.83 -12.51 9.01
CA LEU A 93 11.95 -13.27 8.11
C LEU A 93 12.43 -13.22 6.66
N PRO A 94 12.19 -14.27 5.86
CA PRO A 94 12.50 -14.24 4.43
C PRO A 94 11.57 -13.26 3.70
N LEU A 95 12.09 -12.67 2.61
CA LEU A 95 11.31 -11.86 1.69
C LEU A 95 10.79 -12.72 0.53
N THR A 96 9.48 -12.64 0.26
CA THR A 96 8.90 -13.15 -0.98
C THR A 96 8.71 -12.00 -1.98
N VAL A 97 9.22 -12.17 -3.19
CA VAL A 97 9.12 -11.14 -4.24
C VAL A 97 8.06 -11.54 -5.26
N ASP A 98 7.20 -10.60 -5.65
CA ASP A 98 6.12 -10.83 -6.62
C ASP A 98 6.01 -9.66 -7.62
N GLN A 99 6.21 -9.94 -8.91
CA GLN A 99 6.15 -8.94 -9.98
C GLN A 99 4.73 -8.37 -10.18
N ARG A 100 3.68 -9.09 -9.76
CA ARG A 100 2.30 -8.59 -9.81
C ARG A 100 2.09 -7.40 -8.86
N LEU A 101 3.01 -7.16 -7.93
CA LEU A 101 3.03 -5.99 -7.05
C LEU A 101 3.74 -4.76 -7.65
N ARG A 102 4.32 -4.82 -8.85
CA ARG A 102 4.97 -3.67 -9.50
C ARG A 102 4.02 -2.48 -9.66
N GLU A 103 4.58 -1.29 -9.78
CA GLU A 103 3.84 -0.08 -10.18
C GLU A 103 3.23 -0.27 -11.56
N ILE A 104 2.25 0.56 -11.91
CA ILE A 104 1.75 0.62 -13.28
C ILE A 104 2.91 0.76 -14.29
N ASP A 105 2.92 -0.07 -15.32
CA ASP A 105 3.78 0.14 -16.48
C ASP A 105 3.27 1.33 -17.30
N VAL A 106 4.02 2.43 -17.26
CA VAL A 106 3.67 3.69 -17.93
C VAL A 106 4.30 3.78 -19.33
N GLY A 107 4.98 2.72 -19.78
CA GLY A 107 5.55 2.60 -21.12
C GLY A 107 6.43 3.79 -21.50
N LEU A 108 6.12 4.41 -22.63
CA LEU A 108 6.89 5.54 -23.16
C LEU A 108 6.83 6.82 -22.31
N TRP A 109 6.07 6.83 -21.21
CA TRP A 109 6.05 7.95 -20.26
C TRP A 109 7.07 7.80 -19.13
N GLU A 110 7.76 6.66 -19.03
CA GLU A 110 8.90 6.53 -18.11
C GLU A 110 9.89 7.66 -18.32
N HIS A 111 10.47 8.13 -17.21
CA HIS A 111 11.38 9.24 -17.19
C HIS A 111 10.80 10.58 -17.64
N LEU A 112 9.48 10.72 -17.87
CA LEU A 112 8.88 12.00 -18.26
C LEU A 112 8.05 12.61 -17.12
N THR A 113 8.00 13.93 -17.08
CA THR A 113 7.08 14.73 -16.28
C THR A 113 5.79 14.98 -17.06
N ILE A 114 4.73 15.41 -16.37
CA ILE A 114 3.45 15.73 -17.03
C ILE A 114 3.61 16.78 -18.15
N PRO A 115 4.36 17.89 -17.98
CA PRO A 115 4.60 18.83 -19.09
C PRO A 115 5.28 18.19 -20.30
N GLU A 116 6.30 17.34 -20.08
CA GLU A 116 7.01 16.63 -21.16
C GLU A 116 6.08 15.63 -21.88
N ILE A 117 5.23 14.90 -21.13
CA ILE A 117 4.22 13.99 -21.68
C ILE A 117 3.19 14.77 -22.52
N SER A 118 2.68 15.88 -21.99
CA SER A 118 1.69 16.70 -22.68
C SER A 118 2.23 17.33 -23.97
N ALA A 119 3.53 17.62 -24.03
CA ALA A 119 4.20 18.13 -25.22
C ALA A 119 4.51 17.04 -26.25
N THR A 120 4.96 15.86 -25.78
CA THR A 120 5.45 14.77 -26.65
C THR A 120 4.33 13.85 -27.14
N TYR A 121 3.32 13.61 -26.30
CA TYR A 121 2.20 12.68 -26.56
C TYR A 121 0.82 13.32 -26.30
N PRO A 122 0.49 14.48 -26.89
CA PRO A 122 -0.71 15.24 -26.55
C PRO A 122 -2.01 14.44 -26.74
N GLY A 123 -2.11 13.66 -27.82
CA GLY A 123 -3.29 12.84 -28.12
C GLY A 123 -3.49 11.70 -27.12
N ASN A 124 -2.42 10.97 -26.80
CA ASN A 124 -2.48 9.88 -25.81
C ASN A 124 -2.75 10.41 -24.40
N TYR A 125 -2.15 11.55 -24.03
CA TYR A 125 -2.40 12.17 -22.75
C TYR A 125 -3.84 12.69 -22.62
N ALA A 126 -4.41 13.25 -23.70
CA ALA A 126 -5.82 13.65 -23.73
C ALA A 126 -6.77 12.45 -23.56
N ALA A 127 -6.54 11.35 -24.27
CA ALA A 127 -7.31 10.12 -24.13
C ALA A 127 -7.22 9.55 -22.70
N TYR A 128 -6.01 9.50 -22.15
CA TYR A 128 -5.79 9.06 -20.78
C TYR A 128 -6.57 9.90 -19.77
N LYS A 129 -6.57 11.24 -19.88
CA LYS A 129 -7.34 12.09 -18.96
C LYS A 129 -8.85 11.84 -19.01
N GLN A 130 -9.39 11.37 -20.14
CA GLN A 130 -10.82 11.10 -20.28
C GLN A 130 -11.23 9.78 -19.62
N ASN A 131 -10.38 8.75 -19.69
CA ASN A 131 -10.66 7.43 -19.13
C ASN A 131 -9.35 6.79 -18.63
N PRO A 132 -8.78 7.28 -17.52
CA PRO A 132 -7.44 6.86 -17.10
C PRO A 132 -7.42 5.42 -16.55
N GLY A 133 -8.59 4.89 -16.19
CA GLY A 133 -8.80 3.50 -15.81
C GLY A 133 -8.56 2.53 -16.96
N ALA A 134 -9.27 2.73 -18.07
CA ALA A 134 -9.25 1.82 -19.22
C ALA A 134 -8.18 2.16 -20.27
N THR A 135 -7.69 3.41 -20.32
CA THR A 135 -6.68 3.80 -21.31
C THR A 135 -5.36 3.12 -21.01
N VAL A 136 -4.87 2.35 -21.98
CA VAL A 136 -3.53 1.74 -21.95
C VAL A 136 -2.49 2.82 -22.22
N HIS A 137 -1.50 2.96 -21.33
CA HIS A 137 -0.34 3.81 -21.58
C HIS A 137 0.38 3.31 -22.83
N VAL A 138 0.90 4.22 -23.66
CA VAL A 138 1.58 3.82 -24.90
C VAL A 138 2.80 2.98 -24.56
N GLY A 139 2.79 1.70 -24.97
CA GLY A 139 3.85 0.74 -24.66
C GLY A 139 3.85 0.22 -23.22
N GLY A 140 2.76 0.40 -22.46
CA GLY A 140 2.64 -0.06 -21.08
C GLY A 140 1.28 -0.72 -20.82
N GLU A 141 0.70 -0.48 -19.65
CA GLU A 141 -0.59 -1.07 -19.24
C GLU A 141 -1.66 -0.02 -18.87
N SER A 142 -2.89 -0.44 -18.60
CA SER A 142 -3.95 0.41 -18.05
C SER A 142 -4.07 0.21 -16.55
N TYR A 143 -4.77 1.11 -15.85
CA TYR A 143 -5.08 0.91 -14.43
C TYR A 143 -5.99 -0.32 -14.20
N THR A 144 -6.82 -0.70 -15.17
CA THR A 144 -7.55 -1.98 -15.13
C THR A 144 -6.62 -3.19 -15.14
N HIS A 145 -5.59 -3.21 -16.00
CA HIS A 145 -4.59 -4.29 -16.00
C HIS A 145 -3.82 -4.35 -14.67
N LEU A 146 -3.35 -3.18 -14.18
CA LEU A 146 -2.70 -3.06 -12.88
C LEU A 146 -3.58 -3.62 -11.76
N GLN A 147 -4.86 -3.21 -11.71
CA GLN A 147 -5.80 -3.65 -10.68
C GLN A 147 -5.97 -5.17 -10.71
N GLN A 148 -6.16 -5.77 -11.89
CA GLN A 148 -6.34 -7.22 -12.03
C GLN A 148 -5.17 -8.00 -11.44
N ARG A 149 -3.93 -7.69 -11.85
CA ARG A 149 -2.74 -8.41 -11.36
C ARG A 149 -2.49 -8.17 -9.86
N ALA A 150 -2.71 -6.94 -9.39
CA ALA A 150 -2.49 -6.59 -7.99
C ALA A 150 -3.51 -7.26 -7.07
N VAL A 151 -4.79 -7.26 -7.44
CA VAL A 151 -5.86 -7.92 -6.69
C VAL A 151 -5.65 -9.44 -6.63
N ALA A 152 -5.28 -10.06 -7.75
CA ALA A 152 -4.96 -11.49 -7.78
C ALA A 152 -3.83 -11.83 -6.79
N ALA A 153 -2.75 -11.04 -6.77
CA ALA A 153 -1.66 -11.23 -5.82
C ALA A 153 -2.12 -11.09 -4.36
N ILE A 154 -2.95 -10.09 -4.05
CA ILE A 154 -3.48 -9.88 -2.69
C ILE A 154 -4.39 -11.03 -2.27
N GLN A 155 -5.26 -11.52 -3.14
CA GLN A 155 -6.13 -12.66 -2.86
C GLN A 155 -5.35 -13.94 -2.61
N ASP A 156 -4.32 -14.22 -3.42
CA ASP A 156 -3.43 -15.37 -3.22
C ASP A 156 -2.71 -15.28 -1.86
N MET A 157 -2.17 -14.10 -1.53
CA MET A 157 -1.53 -13.88 -0.22
C MET A 157 -2.51 -14.11 0.93
N ILE A 158 -3.73 -13.59 0.85
CA ILE A 158 -4.76 -13.83 1.87
C ILE A 158 -5.05 -15.34 2.00
N GLY A 159 -5.09 -16.09 0.90
CA GLY A 159 -5.32 -17.54 0.92
C GLY A 159 -4.17 -18.38 1.49
N LEU A 160 -2.95 -17.82 1.57
CA LEU A 160 -1.77 -18.51 2.07
C LEU A 160 -1.54 -18.35 3.58
N HIS A 161 -2.28 -17.47 4.26
CA HIS A 161 -2.03 -17.08 5.65
C HIS A 161 -3.23 -17.36 6.57
N GLY A 162 -2.93 -17.55 7.85
CA GLY A 162 -3.89 -17.86 8.90
C GLY A 162 -4.70 -16.63 9.37
N PRO A 163 -5.80 -16.87 10.10
CA PRO A 163 -6.71 -15.82 10.52
C PRO A 163 -6.13 -14.89 11.60
N ASP A 164 -4.94 -15.13 12.14
CA ASP A 164 -4.26 -14.27 13.12
C ASP A 164 -2.96 -13.64 12.57
N ASP A 165 -2.65 -13.89 11.31
CA ASP A 165 -1.38 -13.50 10.73
C ASP A 165 -1.38 -12.00 10.38
N THR A 166 -0.24 -11.36 10.61
CA THR A 166 0.10 -10.04 10.10
C THR A 166 1.09 -10.19 8.96
N VAL A 167 0.67 -9.75 7.79
CA VAL A 167 1.44 -9.83 6.55
C VAL A 167 1.75 -8.42 6.07
N VAL A 168 3.01 -8.16 5.75
CA VAL A 168 3.47 -6.88 5.20
C VAL A 168 3.70 -7.02 3.70
N VAL A 169 3.21 -6.06 2.92
CA VAL A 169 3.37 -6.03 1.46
C VAL A 169 3.91 -4.67 1.03
N CYS A 170 5.16 -4.61 0.57
CA CYS A 170 5.73 -3.39 0.01
C CYS A 170 5.45 -3.26 -1.50
N THR A 171 4.85 -2.16 -1.91
CA THR A 171 4.40 -1.91 -3.29
C THR A 171 4.41 -0.39 -3.58
N HIS A 172 3.57 0.08 -4.50
CA HIS A 172 3.63 1.41 -5.09
C HIS A 172 2.30 2.17 -4.94
N GLY A 173 2.37 3.48 -5.20
CA GLY A 173 1.23 4.37 -5.01
C GLY A 173 0.08 4.06 -5.97
N GLY A 174 0.36 3.84 -7.26
CA GLY A 174 -0.66 3.44 -8.24
C GLY A 174 -1.29 2.10 -7.86
N THR A 175 -0.48 1.10 -7.52
CA THR A 175 -0.94 -0.23 -7.09
C THR A 175 -1.88 -0.18 -5.89
N ILE A 176 -1.53 0.55 -4.82
CA ILE A 176 -2.39 0.68 -3.62
C ILE A 176 -3.71 1.36 -3.96
N ARG A 177 -3.70 2.41 -4.79
CA ARG A 177 -4.93 3.10 -5.22
C ARG A 177 -5.83 2.21 -6.05
N ALA A 178 -5.26 1.37 -6.93
CA ALA A 178 -6.01 0.39 -7.70
C ALA A 178 -6.67 -0.68 -6.81
N ILE A 179 -5.94 -1.20 -5.81
CA ILE A 179 -6.46 -2.13 -4.80
C ILE A 179 -7.58 -1.48 -3.98
N ALA A 180 -7.40 -0.23 -3.56
CA ALA A 180 -8.41 0.52 -2.80
C ALA A 180 -9.70 0.73 -3.60
N CYS A 181 -9.61 1.08 -4.89
CA CYS A 181 -10.78 1.16 -5.77
C CYS A 181 -11.54 -0.18 -5.82
N TRP A 182 -10.83 -1.30 -6.02
CA TRP A 182 -11.46 -2.62 -6.05
C TRP A 182 -12.16 -2.95 -4.73
N LEU A 183 -11.46 -2.76 -3.61
CA LEU A 183 -11.97 -3.09 -2.28
C LEU A 183 -13.23 -2.28 -1.92
N LEU A 184 -13.28 -1.02 -2.34
CA LEU A 184 -14.39 -0.10 -2.08
C LEU A 184 -15.47 -0.11 -3.18
N ALA A 185 -15.37 -1.03 -4.14
CA ALA A 185 -16.26 -1.12 -5.30
C ALA A 185 -16.38 0.21 -6.08
N LEU A 186 -15.28 0.97 -6.17
CA LEU A 186 -15.17 2.19 -6.96
C LEU A 186 -14.68 1.86 -8.36
N ASP A 187 -15.16 2.62 -9.35
CA ASP A 187 -14.56 2.62 -10.68
C ASP A 187 -13.08 3.01 -10.57
N VAL A 188 -12.19 2.21 -11.18
CA VAL A 188 -10.75 2.42 -11.13
C VAL A 188 -10.35 3.75 -11.77
N ASN A 189 -11.18 4.36 -12.62
CA ASN A 189 -11.01 5.72 -13.12
C ASN A 189 -10.85 6.78 -12.02
N HIS A 190 -11.30 6.48 -10.79
CA HIS A 190 -11.20 7.38 -9.65
C HIS A 190 -9.93 7.16 -8.79
N TYR A 191 -8.97 6.34 -9.23
CA TYR A 191 -7.74 6.10 -8.46
C TYR A 191 -7.02 7.41 -8.07
N ASN A 192 -7.07 8.43 -8.95
CA ASN A 192 -6.39 9.72 -8.75
C ASN A 192 -7.07 10.63 -7.70
N LYS A 193 -8.24 10.24 -7.17
CA LYS A 193 -8.90 10.91 -6.04
C LYS A 193 -8.27 10.57 -4.70
N MET A 194 -7.40 9.56 -4.68
CA MET A 194 -6.67 9.14 -3.49
C MET A 194 -5.20 9.49 -3.64
N TRP A 195 -4.61 9.95 -2.54
CA TRP A 195 -3.18 10.15 -2.41
C TRP A 195 -2.62 9.13 -1.41
N ILE A 196 -1.44 8.60 -1.70
CA ILE A 196 -0.72 7.67 -0.82
C ILE A 196 0.69 8.22 -0.71
N ASP A 197 1.10 8.72 0.45
CA ASP A 197 2.43 9.24 0.73
C ASP A 197 3.48 8.13 0.70
N ASN A 198 4.72 8.50 0.38
CA ASN A 198 5.84 7.56 0.44
C ASN A 198 5.99 7.00 1.87
N CYS A 199 6.21 5.69 1.99
CA CYS A 199 6.20 4.93 3.25
C CYS A 199 4.88 4.92 4.06
N ALA A 200 3.78 5.49 3.54
CA ALA A 200 2.50 5.40 4.22
C ALA A 200 1.98 3.95 4.28
N LEU A 201 1.28 3.65 5.37
CA LEU A 201 0.63 2.37 5.61
C LEU A 201 -0.83 2.41 5.19
N THR A 202 -1.27 1.36 4.51
CA THR A 202 -2.69 1.05 4.27
C THR A 202 -2.99 -0.29 4.91
N THR A 203 -3.92 -0.30 5.87
CA THR A 203 -4.24 -1.51 6.66
C THR A 203 -5.53 -2.12 6.18
N LEU A 204 -5.47 -3.39 5.76
CA LEU A 204 -6.64 -4.22 5.52
C LEU A 204 -6.80 -5.22 6.66
N ARG A 205 -8.05 -5.48 7.05
CA ARG A 205 -8.42 -6.53 7.99
C ARG A 205 -9.24 -7.57 7.28
N ILE A 206 -8.85 -8.83 7.40
CA ILE A 206 -9.54 -9.96 6.82
C ILE A 206 -10.18 -10.78 7.94
N LYS A 207 -11.48 -11.04 7.81
CA LYS A 207 -12.24 -11.87 8.75
C LYS A 207 -13.37 -12.59 8.00
N ASP A 208 -13.47 -13.90 8.16
CA ASP A 208 -14.55 -14.72 7.59
C ASP A 208 -14.72 -14.49 6.08
N GLY A 209 -13.60 -14.37 5.34
CA GLY A 209 -13.58 -14.07 3.90
C GLY A 209 -13.87 -12.62 3.52
N HIS A 210 -14.22 -11.75 4.47
CA HIS A 210 -14.45 -10.33 4.23
C HIS A 210 -13.19 -9.52 4.43
N ILE A 211 -12.82 -8.75 3.42
CA ILE A 211 -11.71 -7.79 3.46
C ILE A 211 -12.28 -6.41 3.80
N ARG A 212 -11.69 -5.72 4.77
CA ARG A 212 -12.11 -4.37 5.20
C ARG A 212 -10.93 -3.42 5.20
N LEU A 213 -11.11 -2.23 4.63
CA LEU A 213 -10.17 -1.13 4.77
C LEU A 213 -10.27 -0.57 6.20
N VAL A 214 -9.17 -0.57 6.94
CA VAL A 214 -9.10 -0.04 8.32
C VAL A 214 -8.46 1.34 8.33
N SER A 215 -7.38 1.53 7.57
CA SER A 215 -6.74 2.82 7.38
C SER A 215 -6.18 2.91 5.97
N LEU A 216 -6.17 4.13 5.42
CA LEU A 216 -5.60 4.46 4.13
C LEU A 216 -4.65 5.63 4.33
N ASN A 217 -3.45 5.52 3.77
CA ASN A 217 -2.44 6.58 3.83
C ASN A 217 -2.02 7.02 5.26
N ASP A 218 -1.86 6.08 6.18
CA ASP A 218 -1.38 6.38 7.54
C ASP A 218 0.15 6.59 7.54
N ASN A 219 0.55 7.84 7.68
CA ASN A 219 1.95 8.27 7.69
C ASN A 219 2.44 8.86 9.02
N ALA A 220 1.76 8.56 10.14
CA ALA A 220 2.06 9.18 11.45
C ALA A 220 3.49 8.94 11.97
N HIS A 221 4.20 7.94 11.43
CA HIS A 221 5.59 7.62 11.79
C HIS A 221 6.62 8.58 11.16
N ALA A 222 6.21 9.36 10.16
CA ALA A 222 7.02 10.34 9.45
C ALA A 222 7.01 11.74 10.10
N GLU A 223 6.22 11.98 11.15
CA GLU A 223 6.05 13.30 11.79
C GLU A 223 7.29 13.85 12.52
N VAL A 224 8.39 13.10 12.56
CA VAL A 224 9.67 13.63 13.05
C VAL A 224 10.37 14.30 11.87
N ALA A 225 10.56 15.61 11.96
CA ALA A 225 11.18 16.42 10.91
C ALA A 225 12.49 15.79 10.42
N PHE A 226 12.52 15.36 9.16
CA PHE A 226 13.76 15.01 8.48
C PHE A 226 14.50 16.30 8.12
N VAL A 227 15.68 16.49 8.70
CA VAL A 227 16.61 17.55 8.31
C VAL A 227 17.74 16.87 7.56
N ALA A 228 17.80 17.05 6.24
CA ALA A 228 18.90 16.55 5.44
C ALA A 228 20.23 17.15 5.96
N PRO A 229 21.33 16.39 6.02
CA PRO A 229 22.64 16.95 6.36
C PRO A 229 22.96 18.14 5.45
N GLY A 230 23.20 19.32 6.03
CA GLY A 230 23.57 20.53 5.29
C GLY A 230 22.41 21.41 4.79
N ARG A 231 21.16 21.23 5.26
CA ARG A 231 20.09 22.21 5.08
C ARG A 231 19.62 22.76 6.43
N ASP A 232 19.62 24.08 6.57
CA ASP A 232 19.01 24.76 7.71
C ASP A 232 17.50 24.47 7.78
N VAL A 233 17.00 24.25 9.00
CA VAL A 233 15.57 24.10 9.28
C VAL A 233 14.90 25.45 9.00
N PRO A 234 13.93 25.55 8.07
CA PRO A 234 13.13 26.75 7.99
C PRO A 234 12.34 26.86 9.30
N PRO A 235 12.30 28.05 9.94
CA PRO A 235 11.54 28.22 11.17
C PRO A 235 10.10 27.79 10.93
N THR A 236 9.63 26.86 11.76
CA THR A 236 8.26 26.34 11.74
C THR A 236 7.28 27.51 11.69
N ALA A 237 6.40 27.55 10.70
CA ALA A 237 5.32 28.52 10.63
C ALA A 237 4.37 28.29 11.82
N GLN A 238 4.64 28.98 12.92
CA GLN A 238 3.67 29.21 13.98
C GLN A 238 2.57 30.09 13.40
N GLY A 239 1.38 29.49 13.25
CA GLY A 239 0.07 30.13 13.38
C GLY A 239 -0.21 31.39 12.56
N THR A 240 -1.19 31.30 11.66
CA THR A 240 -2.46 32.04 11.85
C THR A 240 -3.50 31.50 10.88
N ILE A 241 -4.60 31.01 11.45
CA ILE A 241 -5.83 30.71 10.73
C ILE A 241 -6.56 32.07 10.65
N ALA A 242 -6.91 32.49 9.44
CA ALA A 242 -7.92 33.51 9.17
C ALA A 242 -8.94 32.89 8.21
#